data_AF-A0A2X4TX56-F1
#
_entry.id   AF-A0A2X4TX56-F1
#
_cell.length_a   1.000
_cell.length_b   1.000
_cell.length_c   1.000
_cell.angle_alpha   90.00
_cell.angle_beta   90.00
_cell.angle_gamma   90.00
#
_symmetry.space_group_name_H-M   'P 1'
#
loop_
_entity.id
_entity.type
_entity.pdbx_description
1 polymer ?
#
loop_
_entity_poly.entity_id
_entity_poly.type
_entity_poly.pdbx_seq_one_letter_code
_entity_poly.pdbx_strand_id
1 'polypeptide(L)'
;MHFAEGETLKCHFTDDQTLNWGARGGIAYRATSIRSGILFIDFLDPSQDNASMTLVCDRNQGNFTLVYGQLPDERQTRLDAFSRVEQGLPLTAVNAEFRFGTLDNAAAALPHFTDELIGMRNMYTYSPTERYEHIYLNDNFYAWQCLEGVEKGLADVDRCHYVKVAEQLYLFVWREKIVPTLGVVMIDLQAMRTDGKILGYQGSDFSALSNFAVGAHAQVLNTTRHPRG
;
A
#
# COMPACT_ATOMS: atom_id res chain seq x y z
N MET A 1 12.50 3.35 16.29
CA MET A 1 11.94 4.04 15.12
C MET A 1 11.65 5.47 15.54
N HIS A 2 12.17 6.45 14.80
CA HIS A 2 12.02 7.87 15.08
C HIS A 2 11.24 8.50 13.95
N PHE A 3 10.02 8.93 14.24
CA PHE A 3 9.15 9.59 13.27
C PHE A 3 9.60 11.03 13.03
N ALA A 4 9.36 11.54 11.82
CA ALA A 4 9.67 12.93 11.46
C ALA A 4 8.95 13.95 12.36
N GLU A 5 7.80 13.58 12.89
CA GLU A 5 6.99 14.38 13.82
C GLU A 5 7.54 14.39 15.26
N GLY A 6 8.67 13.72 15.52
CA GLY A 6 9.36 13.70 16.82
C GLY A 6 8.94 12.56 17.76
N GLU A 7 7.92 11.79 17.40
CA GLU A 7 7.51 10.59 18.11
C GLU A 7 8.58 9.49 17.97
N THR A 8 8.78 8.70 19.03
CA THR A 8 9.64 7.52 18.99
C THR A 8 8.85 6.29 19.41
N LEU A 9 8.97 5.23 18.62
CA LEU A 9 8.32 3.94 18.87
C LEU A 9 9.31 2.79 18.71
N LYS A 10 9.13 1.75 19.52
CA LYS A 10 9.89 0.49 19.42
C LYS A 10 9.04 -0.56 18.72
N CYS A 11 9.57 -1.11 17.63
CA CYS A 11 9.07 -2.32 17.00
C CYS A 11 10.11 -3.42 17.25
N HIS A 12 9.72 -4.49 17.95
CA HIS A 12 10.63 -5.56 18.35
C HIS A 12 10.06 -6.91 17.96
N PHE A 13 10.73 -7.62 17.05
CA PHE A 13 10.40 -9.00 16.70
C PHE A 13 10.74 -9.90 17.88
N THR A 14 9.75 -10.61 18.40
CA THR A 14 9.91 -11.57 19.50
C THR A 14 10.27 -12.96 18.99
N ASP A 15 9.74 -13.33 17.82
CA ASP A 15 10.07 -14.54 17.08
C ASP A 15 9.73 -14.37 15.58
N ASP A 16 9.75 -15.47 14.83
CA ASP A 16 9.48 -15.49 13.38
C ASP A 16 8.01 -15.20 13.01
N GLN A 17 7.11 -15.10 13.99
CA GLN A 17 5.66 -14.93 13.77
C GLN A 17 5.05 -13.76 14.54
N THR A 18 5.70 -13.30 15.60
CA THR A 18 5.19 -12.27 16.51
C THR A 18 6.14 -11.09 16.71
N LEU A 19 5.56 -9.90 16.87
CA LEU A 19 6.27 -8.68 17.21
C LEU A 19 5.58 -7.93 18.35
N ASN A 20 6.35 -7.04 18.98
CA ASN A 20 5.87 -6.03 19.91
C ASN A 20 5.88 -4.67 19.22
N TRP A 21 4.74 -3.97 19.26
CA TRP A 21 4.55 -2.61 18.77
C TRP A 21 4.33 -1.66 19.95
N GLY A 22 5.37 -0.90 20.30
CA GLY A 22 5.38 -0.07 21.50
C GLY A 22 5.22 -0.91 22.77
N ALA A 23 4.18 -0.64 23.55
CA ALA A 23 3.84 -1.42 24.75
C ALA A 23 2.97 -2.66 24.46
N ARG A 24 2.48 -2.82 23.23
CA ARG A 24 1.62 -3.95 22.84
C ARG A 24 2.49 -5.09 22.34
N GLY A 25 2.28 -6.29 22.85
CA GLY A 25 3.09 -7.46 22.50
C GLY A 25 2.30 -8.60 21.88
N GLY A 26 3.02 -9.54 21.25
CA GLY A 26 2.44 -10.77 20.70
C GLY A 26 1.60 -10.56 19.44
N ILE A 27 1.88 -9.52 18.66
CA ILE A 27 1.14 -9.20 17.43
C ILE A 27 1.66 -10.08 16.30
N ALA A 28 0.78 -10.87 15.70
CA ALA A 28 1.12 -11.65 14.52
C ALA A 28 1.49 -10.73 13.34
N TYR A 29 2.57 -11.04 12.64
CA TYR A 29 3.03 -10.25 11.50
C TYR A 29 3.47 -11.12 10.32
N ARG A 30 3.58 -10.50 9.15
CA ARG A 30 4.31 -11.04 8.01
C ARG A 30 5.47 -10.11 7.69
N ALA A 31 6.66 -10.66 7.49
CA ALA A 31 7.78 -9.90 6.94
C ALA A 31 8.37 -10.57 5.70
N THR A 32 8.68 -9.76 4.70
CA THR A 32 9.30 -10.17 3.43
C THR A 32 10.37 -9.17 3.04
N SER A 33 11.22 -9.55 2.09
CA SER A 33 12.30 -8.71 1.59
C SER A 33 12.46 -8.88 0.09
N ILE A 34 11.95 -7.91 -0.68
CA ILE A 34 12.05 -7.91 -2.15
C ILE A 34 13.47 -7.52 -2.62
N ARG A 35 14.18 -6.72 -1.81
CA ARG A 35 15.59 -6.37 -1.99
C ARG A 35 16.33 -6.52 -0.67
N SER A 36 17.59 -6.97 -0.73
CA SER A 36 18.44 -7.13 0.45
C SER A 36 18.51 -5.84 1.28
N GLY A 37 18.29 -5.96 2.59
CA GLY A 37 18.29 -4.83 3.53
C GLY A 37 16.99 -4.01 3.55
N ILE A 38 16.04 -4.29 2.66
CA ILE A 38 14.72 -3.63 2.64
C ILE A 38 13.67 -4.62 3.11
N LEU A 39 13.00 -4.29 4.21
CA LEU A 39 11.98 -5.13 4.83
C LEU A 39 10.59 -4.54 4.58
N PHE A 40 9.66 -5.38 4.13
CA PHE A 40 8.23 -5.11 4.13
C PHE A 40 7.62 -5.89 5.30
N ILE A 41 7.02 -5.21 6.27
CA ILE A 41 6.45 -5.81 7.48
C ILE A 41 4.99 -5.38 7.58
N ASP A 42 4.08 -6.34 7.67
CA ASP A 42 2.63 -6.08 7.69
C ASP A 42 1.95 -6.81 8.84
N PHE A 43 1.04 -6.12 9.54
CA PHE A 43 0.25 -6.68 10.63
C PHE A 43 -1.06 -5.90 10.81
N LEU A 44 -2.05 -6.53 11.45
CA LEU A 44 -3.30 -5.88 11.82
C LEU A 44 -3.10 -5.00 13.07
N ASP A 45 -3.80 -3.88 13.14
CA ASP A 45 -3.75 -3.02 14.32
C ASP A 45 -4.45 -3.69 15.51
N PRO A 46 -3.75 -4.01 16.62
CA PRO A 46 -4.37 -4.61 17.80
C PRO A 46 -5.33 -3.67 18.54
N SER A 47 -5.45 -2.39 18.14
CA SER A 47 -6.37 -1.39 18.71
C SER A 47 -7.68 -1.29 17.96
N GLN A 48 -7.71 -1.74 16.71
CA GLN A 48 -8.70 -1.29 15.75
C GLN A 48 -9.03 -2.44 14.78
N ASP A 49 -10.23 -3.00 14.93
CA ASP A 49 -10.65 -4.24 14.28
C ASP A 49 -10.68 -4.18 12.74
N ASN A 50 -10.66 -2.97 12.17
CA ASN A 50 -10.72 -2.73 10.73
C ASN A 50 -9.47 -2.01 10.19
N ALA A 51 -8.32 -2.14 10.85
CA ALA A 51 -7.10 -1.46 10.45
C ALA A 51 -5.86 -2.37 10.37
N SER A 52 -4.87 -1.92 9.59
CA SER A 52 -3.57 -2.56 9.45
C SER A 52 -2.45 -1.53 9.45
N MET A 53 -1.25 -1.99 9.79
CA MET A 53 -0.01 -1.24 9.70
C MET A 53 0.97 -1.97 8.78
N THR A 54 1.53 -1.25 7.82
CA THR A 54 2.59 -1.74 6.96
C THR A 54 3.83 -0.86 7.10
N LEU A 55 4.97 -1.45 7.43
CA LEU A 55 6.27 -0.80 7.49
C LEU A 55 7.11 -1.21 6.28
N VAL A 56 7.73 -0.23 5.63
CA VAL A 56 8.84 -0.44 4.71
C VAL A 56 10.07 0.15 5.33
N CYS A 57 11.01 -0.70 5.75
CA CYS A 57 12.24 -0.31 6.43
C CYS A 57 13.44 -0.55 5.50
N ASP A 58 14.11 0.53 5.06
CA ASP A 58 15.39 0.42 4.36
C ASP A 58 16.52 0.52 5.39
N ARG A 59 17.10 -0.64 5.73
CA ARG A 59 18.23 -0.73 6.67
C ARG A 59 19.54 -0.25 6.08
N ASN A 60 19.65 -0.16 4.75
CA ASN A 60 20.84 0.34 4.08
C ASN A 60 20.92 1.86 4.22
N GLN A 61 19.77 2.54 4.10
CA GLN A 61 19.65 3.99 4.26
C GLN A 61 19.31 4.42 5.70
N GLY A 62 18.83 3.51 6.54
CA GLY A 62 18.45 3.81 7.92
C GLY A 62 17.13 4.58 8.03
N ASN A 63 16.21 4.38 7.08
CA ASN A 63 14.92 5.07 7.05
C ASN A 63 13.74 4.13 6.92
N PHE A 64 12.52 4.63 7.16
CA PHE A 64 11.31 3.84 7.02
C PHE A 64 10.09 4.67 6.62
N THR A 65 9.12 4.00 6.01
CA THR A 65 7.75 4.47 5.80
C THR A 65 6.79 3.57 6.58
N LEU A 66 5.87 4.18 7.34
CA LEU A 66 4.71 3.52 7.90
C LEU A 66 3.47 3.93 7.11
N VAL A 67 2.70 2.94 6.66
CA VAL A 67 1.35 3.11 6.13
C VAL A 67 0.38 2.57 7.18
N TYR A 68 -0.38 3.46 7.80
CA TYR A 68 -1.55 3.09 8.58
C TYR A 68 -2.76 3.11 7.66
N GLY A 69 -3.56 2.05 7.67
CA GLY A 69 -4.72 1.94 6.80
C GLY A 69 -5.93 1.43 7.55
N GLN A 70 -7.07 2.07 7.35
CA GLN A 70 -8.33 1.72 8.01
C GLN A 70 -9.46 1.60 6.99
N LEU A 71 -10.15 0.47 7.01
CA LEU A 71 -11.34 0.27 6.19
C LEU A 71 -12.53 1.06 6.77
N PRO A 72 -13.48 1.49 5.94
CA PRO A 72 -14.68 2.19 6.39
C PRO A 72 -15.66 1.28 7.14
N ASP A 73 -16.44 1.86 8.04
CA ASP A 73 -17.63 1.20 8.59
C ASP A 73 -18.79 1.13 7.56
N GLU A 74 -19.85 0.39 7.90
CA GLU A 74 -21.02 0.24 7.04
C GLU A 74 -21.70 1.59 6.71
N ARG A 75 -21.76 2.50 7.66
CA ARG A 75 -22.40 3.81 7.44
C ARG A 75 -21.60 4.64 6.44
N GLN A 76 -20.27 4.61 6.53
CA GLN A 76 -19.38 5.30 5.61
C GLN A 76 -19.49 4.71 4.20
N THR A 77 -19.56 3.39 4.04
CA THR A 77 -19.71 2.77 2.71
C THR A 77 -21.06 3.03 2.07
N ARG A 78 -22.14 3.14 2.86
CA ARG A 78 -23.48 3.46 2.37
C ARG A 78 -23.65 4.92 1.92
N LEU A 79 -22.69 5.81 2.23
CA LEU A 79 -22.70 7.17 1.71
C LEU A 79 -22.24 7.17 0.24
N ASP A 80 -23.19 7.40 -0.66
CA ASP A 80 -22.96 7.36 -2.10
C ASP A 80 -21.99 8.44 -2.58
N ALA A 81 -21.43 8.22 -3.78
CA ALA A 81 -20.43 9.10 -4.37
C ALA A 81 -20.92 10.53 -4.59
N PHE A 82 -22.19 10.74 -4.95
CA PHE A 82 -22.72 12.07 -5.21
C PHE A 82 -22.86 12.86 -3.90
N SER A 83 -23.41 12.22 -2.86
CA SER A 83 -23.47 12.79 -1.51
C SER A 83 -22.08 13.15 -0.96
N ARG A 84 -21.06 12.32 -1.23
CA ARG A 84 -19.65 12.62 -0.87
C ARG A 84 -19.16 13.89 -1.56
N VAL A 85 -19.45 14.06 -2.85
CA VAL A 85 -19.09 15.27 -3.62
C VAL A 85 -19.76 16.51 -3.04
N GLU A 86 -21.06 16.45 -2.74
CA GLU A 86 -21.79 17.57 -2.14
C GLU A 86 -21.22 17.99 -0.78
N GLN A 87 -20.66 17.03 -0.03
CA GLN A 87 -20.03 17.26 1.27
C GLN A 87 -18.53 17.55 1.20
N GLY A 88 -17.93 17.56 0.01
CA GLY A 88 -16.48 17.75 -0.17
C GLY A 88 -15.63 16.60 0.39
N LEU A 89 -16.19 15.40 0.50
CA LEU A 89 -15.50 14.21 1.01
C LEU A 89 -14.77 13.45 -0.11
N PRO A 90 -13.67 12.72 0.21
CA PRO A 90 -13.08 11.78 -0.72
C PRO A 90 -14.08 10.70 -1.17
N LEU A 91 -13.99 10.26 -2.43
CA LEU A 91 -14.87 9.21 -2.96
C LEU A 91 -14.63 7.85 -2.30
N THR A 92 -13.37 7.48 -2.09
CA THR A 92 -13.04 6.31 -1.26
C THR A 92 -13.27 6.66 0.21
N ALA A 93 -13.83 5.70 0.95
CA ALA A 93 -14.01 5.78 2.38
C ALA A 93 -12.85 5.13 3.16
N VAL A 94 -11.94 4.45 2.46
CA VAL A 94 -10.73 3.85 3.05
C VAL A 94 -9.77 4.97 3.43
N ASN A 95 -9.35 4.98 4.70
CA ASN A 95 -8.34 5.90 5.18
C ASN A 95 -6.93 5.30 4.99
N ALA A 96 -5.98 6.14 4.62
CA ALA A 96 -4.56 5.78 4.66
C ALA A 96 -3.74 6.98 5.11
N GLU A 97 -2.88 6.77 6.10
CA GLU A 97 -1.97 7.75 6.66
C GLU A 97 -0.53 7.29 6.48
N PHE A 98 0.32 8.22 6.08
CA PHE A 98 1.74 7.96 5.84
C PHE A 98 2.56 8.69 6.88
N ARG A 99 3.46 7.97 7.52
CA ARG A 99 4.40 8.51 8.50
C ARG A 99 5.81 8.11 8.07
N PHE A 100 6.70 9.08 7.97
CA PHE A 100 8.09 8.88 7.56
C PHE A 100 9.02 8.99 8.75
N GLY A 101 10.16 8.30 8.73
CA GLY A 101 11.10 8.38 9.84
C GLY A 101 12.43 7.68 9.59
N THR A 102 13.26 7.64 10.64
CA THR A 102 14.57 7.00 10.66
C THR A 102 14.64 5.84 11.66
N LEU A 103 15.52 4.89 11.37
CA LEU A 103 15.82 3.73 12.22
C LEU A 103 16.98 4.10 13.16
N ASP A 104 16.90 3.70 14.43
CA ASP A 104 17.99 3.76 15.41
C ASP A 104 18.78 5.09 15.49
N ASN A 105 18.08 6.23 15.38
CA ASN A 105 18.63 7.59 15.31
C ASN A 105 19.61 7.85 14.15
N ALA A 106 19.51 7.09 13.05
CA ALA A 106 20.31 7.34 11.87
C ALA A 106 20.06 8.76 11.34
N ALA A 107 21.15 9.47 11.01
CA ALA A 107 21.10 10.71 10.24
C ALA A 107 20.85 10.36 8.76
N ALA A 108 19.61 9.99 8.45
CA ALA A 108 19.18 9.51 7.15
C ALA A 108 18.21 10.50 6.48
N ALA A 109 18.22 10.54 5.15
CA ALA A 109 17.17 11.24 4.41
C ALA A 109 15.83 10.51 4.61
N LEU A 110 14.77 11.29 4.84
CA LEU A 110 13.42 10.73 4.97
C LEU A 110 12.91 10.24 3.61
N PRO A 111 12.09 9.16 3.58
CA PRO A 111 11.32 8.82 2.40
C PRO A 111 10.40 9.98 2.00
N HIS A 112 10.03 10.01 0.73
CA HIS A 112 9.20 11.07 0.17
C HIS A 112 8.28 10.52 -0.92
N PHE A 113 7.18 11.23 -1.14
CA PHE A 113 6.31 10.95 -2.28
C PHE A 113 7.04 11.25 -3.60
N THR A 114 6.67 10.52 -4.66
CA THR A 114 7.33 10.60 -5.98
C THR A 114 6.32 10.59 -7.13
N ASP A 115 6.73 11.10 -8.29
CA ASP A 115 5.99 11.08 -9.54
C ASP A 115 6.56 10.09 -10.57
N GLU A 116 7.62 9.33 -10.21
CA GLU A 116 8.41 8.52 -11.16
C GLU A 116 7.63 7.40 -11.86
N LEU A 117 6.51 6.95 -11.29
CA LEU A 117 5.63 5.96 -11.91
C LEU A 117 4.61 6.58 -12.89
N ILE A 118 4.38 7.89 -12.85
CA ILE A 118 3.33 8.55 -13.62
C ILE A 118 3.58 8.44 -15.12
N GLY A 119 2.52 8.14 -15.87
CA GLY A 119 2.54 7.88 -17.30
C GLY A 119 2.86 6.43 -17.66
N MET A 120 3.33 5.61 -16.72
CA MET A 120 3.63 4.20 -16.99
C MET A 120 2.36 3.36 -17.01
N ARG A 121 2.29 2.45 -18.00
CA ARG A 121 1.34 1.34 -18.06
C ARG A 121 2.09 0.05 -17.80
N ASN A 122 1.76 -0.64 -16.72
CA ASN A 122 2.46 -1.83 -16.25
C ASN A 122 1.49 -3.00 -16.08
N MET A 123 1.87 -4.18 -16.55
CA MET A 123 1.09 -5.41 -16.39
C MET A 123 1.66 -6.23 -15.23
N TYR A 124 0.78 -6.76 -14.39
CA TYR A 124 1.11 -7.58 -13.23
C TYR A 124 0.48 -8.96 -13.37
N THR A 125 1.31 -10.00 -13.44
CA THR A 125 0.86 -11.40 -13.40
C THR A 125 1.09 -11.97 -12.01
N TYR A 126 0.02 -12.09 -11.22
CA TYR A 126 0.04 -12.60 -9.85
C TYR A 126 0.10 -14.13 -9.80
N SER A 127 -0.56 -14.78 -10.75
CA SER A 127 -0.56 -16.24 -10.88
C SER A 127 -0.83 -16.63 -12.34
N PRO A 128 -0.81 -17.93 -12.69
CA PRO A 128 -1.25 -18.37 -14.02
C PRO A 128 -2.69 -18.00 -14.37
N THR A 129 -3.52 -17.63 -13.39
CA THR A 129 -4.96 -17.32 -13.59
C THR A 129 -5.34 -15.90 -13.20
N GLU A 130 -4.44 -15.10 -12.61
CA GLU A 130 -4.72 -13.76 -12.12
C GLU A 130 -3.73 -12.76 -12.71
N ARG A 131 -4.22 -11.82 -13.53
CA ARG A 131 -3.44 -10.81 -14.23
C ARG A 131 -4.19 -9.50 -14.34
N TYR A 132 -3.51 -8.41 -13.97
CA TYR A 132 -4.04 -7.06 -14.00
C TYR A 132 -3.09 -6.14 -14.75
N GLU A 133 -3.57 -4.98 -15.14
CA GLU A 133 -2.72 -3.86 -15.54
C GLU A 133 -3.04 -2.62 -14.74
N HIS A 134 -2.01 -1.84 -14.44
CA HIS A 134 -2.12 -0.53 -13.81
C HIS A 134 -1.64 0.53 -14.80
N ILE A 135 -2.36 1.64 -14.87
CA ILE A 135 -1.99 2.84 -15.61
C ILE A 135 -1.89 3.97 -14.60
N TYR A 136 -0.68 4.44 -14.31
CA TYR A 136 -0.45 5.49 -13.32
C TYR A 136 -0.70 6.85 -13.95
N LEU A 137 -1.86 7.45 -13.67
CA LEU A 137 -2.38 8.59 -14.45
C LEU A 137 -1.75 9.91 -14.02
N ASN A 138 -1.68 10.15 -12.71
CA ASN A 138 -1.18 11.37 -12.10
C ASN A 138 -0.88 11.13 -10.61
N ASP A 139 -0.50 12.18 -9.87
CA ASP A 139 -0.09 12.10 -8.46
C ASP A 139 -1.14 11.47 -7.52
N ASN A 140 -2.40 11.47 -7.94
CA ASN A 140 -3.52 11.08 -7.08
C ASN A 140 -4.27 9.84 -7.55
N PHE A 141 -4.21 9.50 -8.83
CA PHE A 141 -5.07 8.47 -9.42
C PHE A 141 -4.32 7.53 -10.34
N TYR A 142 -4.74 6.27 -10.32
CA TYR A 142 -4.36 5.25 -11.28
C TYR A 142 -5.61 4.55 -11.79
N ALA A 143 -5.55 4.04 -13.02
CA ALA A 143 -6.54 3.09 -13.51
C ALA A 143 -6.03 1.67 -13.33
N TRP A 144 -6.93 0.74 -13.04
CA TRP A 144 -6.66 -0.69 -13.07
C TRP A 144 -7.67 -1.41 -13.96
N GLN A 145 -7.25 -2.55 -14.51
CA GLN A 145 -8.13 -3.48 -15.21
C GLN A 145 -7.69 -4.92 -14.93
N CYS A 146 -8.64 -5.80 -14.64
CA CYS A 146 -8.40 -7.24 -14.59
C CYS A 146 -8.42 -7.83 -16.00
N LEU A 147 -7.28 -8.33 -16.46
CA LEU A 147 -7.08 -8.95 -17.78
C LEU A 147 -7.46 -10.44 -17.77
N GLU A 148 -7.20 -11.09 -16.64
CA GLU A 148 -7.42 -12.51 -16.40
C GLU A 148 -7.65 -12.71 -14.91
N GLY A 149 -8.66 -13.49 -14.52
CA GLY A 149 -9.01 -13.70 -13.11
C GLY A 149 -10.50 -13.68 -12.84
N VAL A 150 -10.87 -13.77 -11.56
CA VAL A 150 -12.27 -13.73 -11.12
C VAL A 150 -12.95 -12.39 -11.44
N GLU A 151 -12.18 -11.31 -11.53
CA GLU A 151 -12.66 -9.96 -11.84
C GLU A 151 -12.51 -9.59 -13.32
N LYS A 152 -12.25 -10.57 -14.21
CA LYS A 152 -11.90 -10.31 -15.60
C LYS A 152 -12.89 -9.34 -16.28
N GLY A 153 -12.34 -8.27 -16.84
CA GLY A 153 -13.10 -7.21 -17.52
C GLY A 153 -13.61 -6.09 -16.60
N LEU A 154 -13.50 -6.23 -15.27
CA LEU A 154 -13.68 -5.12 -14.34
C LEU A 154 -12.48 -4.17 -14.42
N ALA A 155 -12.78 -2.89 -14.25
CA ALA A 155 -11.81 -1.80 -14.26
C ALA A 155 -12.36 -0.61 -13.49
N ASP A 156 -11.48 0.18 -12.89
CA ASP A 156 -11.84 1.44 -12.25
C ASP A 156 -10.62 2.39 -12.15
N VAL A 157 -10.86 3.61 -11.70
CA VAL A 157 -9.84 4.60 -11.33
C VAL A 157 -9.95 4.89 -9.83
N ASP A 158 -8.90 4.57 -9.08
CA ASP A 158 -8.89 4.73 -7.63
C ASP A 158 -7.79 5.67 -7.14
N ARG A 159 -8.00 6.18 -5.93
CA ARG A 159 -7.05 7.08 -5.29
C ARG A 159 -5.81 6.29 -4.89
N CYS A 160 -4.62 6.80 -5.22
CA CYS A 160 -3.37 6.14 -4.93
C CYS A 160 -2.24 7.08 -4.50
N HIS A 161 -1.17 6.50 -3.96
CA HIS A 161 -0.02 7.20 -3.43
C HIS A 161 1.26 6.47 -3.86
N TYR A 162 2.32 7.23 -4.09
CA TYR A 162 3.60 6.73 -4.56
C TYR A 162 4.72 7.23 -3.66
N VAL A 163 5.48 6.34 -3.03
CA VAL A 163 6.65 6.70 -2.22
C VAL A 163 7.89 6.06 -2.85
N LYS A 164 8.95 6.85 -3.03
CA LYS A 164 10.24 6.32 -3.49
C LYS A 164 10.94 5.68 -2.30
N VAL A 165 11.26 4.38 -2.42
CA VAL A 165 11.96 3.63 -1.37
C VAL A 165 13.45 3.56 -1.71
N ALA A 166 13.77 3.17 -2.93
CA ALA A 166 15.13 3.18 -3.46
C ALA A 166 15.08 3.40 -4.98
N GLU A 167 16.24 3.39 -5.64
CA GLU A 167 16.30 3.53 -7.09
C GLU A 167 15.54 2.40 -7.78
N GLN A 168 14.55 2.74 -8.62
CA GLN A 168 13.63 1.79 -9.27
C GLN A 168 12.87 0.87 -8.29
N LEU A 169 12.69 1.30 -7.03
CA LEU A 169 11.89 0.60 -6.03
C LEU A 169 10.92 1.57 -5.37
N TYR A 170 9.63 1.26 -5.51
CA TYR A 170 8.56 2.15 -5.11
C TYR A 170 7.59 1.44 -4.18
N LEU A 171 7.07 2.15 -3.19
CA LEU A 171 5.89 1.74 -2.44
C LEU A 171 4.68 2.40 -3.08
N PHE A 172 3.77 1.56 -3.59
CA PHE A 172 2.51 1.96 -4.19
C PHE A 172 1.35 1.57 -3.28
N VAL A 173 0.50 2.53 -2.97
CA VAL A 173 -0.68 2.34 -2.12
C VAL A 173 -1.92 2.81 -2.84
N TRP A 174 -2.98 2.02 -2.86
CA TRP A 174 -4.27 2.45 -3.42
C TRP A 174 -5.43 2.17 -2.48
N ARG A 175 -6.50 2.95 -2.67
CA ARG A 175 -7.70 2.98 -1.83
C ARG A 175 -8.92 2.91 -2.72
N GLU A 176 -9.54 1.74 -2.81
CA GLU A 176 -10.68 1.51 -3.69
C GLU A 176 -11.94 2.17 -3.13
N LYS A 177 -12.80 2.65 -4.02
CA LYS A 177 -14.05 3.36 -3.64
C LYS A 177 -15.32 2.52 -3.76
N ILE A 178 -15.31 1.45 -4.55
CA ILE A 178 -16.49 0.61 -4.79
C ILE A 178 -16.54 -0.53 -3.77
N VAL A 179 -15.56 -1.44 -3.85
CA VAL A 179 -15.32 -2.43 -2.80
C VAL A 179 -14.26 -1.84 -1.87
N PRO A 180 -14.50 -1.73 -0.55
CA PRO A 180 -13.50 -1.16 0.35
C PRO A 180 -12.23 -2.01 0.43
N THR A 181 -11.21 -1.58 -0.30
CA THR A 181 -9.95 -2.29 -0.44
C THR A 181 -8.78 -1.33 -0.25
N LEU A 182 -7.79 -1.76 0.53
CA LEU A 182 -6.50 -1.11 0.67
C LEU A 182 -5.41 -2.03 0.14
N GLY A 183 -4.75 -1.61 -0.93
CA GLY A 183 -3.56 -2.28 -1.43
C GLY A 183 -2.29 -1.55 -1.04
N VAL A 184 -1.26 -2.30 -0.63
CA VAL A 184 0.06 -1.77 -0.24
C VAL A 184 1.12 -2.68 -0.84
N VAL A 185 1.83 -2.21 -1.86
CA VAL A 185 2.72 -3.05 -2.68
C VAL A 185 4.03 -2.35 -2.98
N MET A 186 5.14 -3.07 -2.80
CA MET A 186 6.46 -2.73 -3.31
C MET A 186 6.55 -3.12 -4.79
N ILE A 187 6.99 -2.20 -5.64
CA ILE A 187 7.21 -2.40 -7.07
C ILE A 187 8.71 -2.25 -7.34
N ASP A 188 9.37 -3.38 -7.62
CA ASP A 188 10.76 -3.41 -8.05
C ASP A 188 10.82 -3.47 -9.59
N LEU A 189 11.11 -2.33 -10.21
CA LEU A 189 11.23 -2.24 -11.67
C LEU A 189 12.59 -2.75 -12.18
N GLN A 190 13.58 -2.92 -11.30
CA GLN A 190 14.85 -3.52 -11.69
C GLN A 190 14.69 -5.05 -11.81
N ALA A 191 14.01 -5.67 -10.84
CA ALA A 191 13.75 -7.11 -10.83
C ALA A 191 12.47 -7.49 -11.59
N MET A 192 11.66 -6.51 -11.99
CA MET A 192 10.33 -6.69 -12.59
C MET A 192 9.44 -7.60 -11.74
N ARG A 193 9.37 -7.31 -10.44
CA ARG A 193 8.57 -8.06 -9.47
C ARG A 193 7.90 -7.13 -8.46
N THR A 194 6.85 -7.64 -7.84
CA THR A 194 6.18 -6.96 -6.73
C THR A 194 6.04 -7.86 -5.51
N ASP A 195 5.92 -7.25 -4.34
CA ASP A 195 5.61 -7.90 -3.06
C ASP A 195 4.79 -6.94 -2.21
N GLY A 196 3.71 -7.42 -1.63
CA GLY A 196 2.81 -6.56 -0.88
C GLY A 196 1.62 -7.30 -0.33
N LYS A 197 0.55 -6.57 -0.03
CA LYS A 197 -0.68 -7.11 0.53
C LYS A 197 -1.91 -6.38 0.01
N ILE A 198 -3.04 -7.04 0.16
CA ILE A 198 -4.37 -6.44 0.01
C ILE A 198 -5.13 -6.67 1.32
N LEU A 199 -5.79 -5.61 1.79
CA LEU A 199 -6.71 -5.61 2.92
C LEU A 199 -8.11 -5.24 2.44
N GLY A 200 -9.11 -6.04 2.81
CA GLY A 200 -10.52 -5.77 2.60
C GLY A 200 -11.37 -6.52 3.61
N TYR A 201 -12.70 -6.44 3.47
CA TYR A 201 -13.61 -7.33 4.20
C TYR A 201 -13.76 -8.67 3.47
N GLN A 202 -13.92 -9.78 4.20
CA GLN A 202 -14.16 -11.10 3.61
C GLN A 202 -15.52 -11.17 2.89
N GLY A 203 -16.48 -10.37 3.34
CA GLY A 203 -17.82 -10.27 2.77
C GLY A 203 -18.40 -8.87 2.96
N SER A 204 -19.66 -8.71 2.59
CA SER A 204 -20.36 -7.41 2.64
C SER A 204 -20.99 -7.08 4.00
N ASP A 205 -20.73 -7.89 5.03
CA ASP A 205 -21.30 -7.77 6.38
C ASP A 205 -20.38 -7.03 7.37
N PHE A 206 -19.20 -6.59 6.91
CA PHE A 206 -18.21 -5.82 7.69
C PHE A 206 -17.69 -6.55 8.94
N SER A 207 -17.86 -7.86 9.04
CA SER A 207 -17.60 -8.62 10.28
C SER A 207 -16.17 -9.18 10.38
N ALA A 208 -15.56 -9.50 9.24
CA ALA A 208 -14.25 -10.14 9.19
C ALA A 208 -13.35 -9.52 8.12
N LEU A 209 -12.07 -9.37 8.46
CA LEU A 209 -11.04 -8.88 7.55
C LEU A 209 -10.42 -10.00 6.72
N SER A 210 -10.07 -9.67 5.48
CA SER A 210 -9.15 -10.42 4.64
C SER A 210 -7.90 -9.59 4.47
N ASN A 211 -6.77 -10.03 5.04
CA ASN A 211 -5.46 -9.41 4.86
C ASN A 211 -4.50 -10.46 4.31
N PHE A 212 -4.19 -10.38 3.02
CA PHE A 212 -3.47 -11.44 2.32
C PHE A 212 -2.30 -10.90 1.50
N ALA A 213 -1.26 -11.72 1.41
CA ALA A 213 -0.06 -11.41 0.65
C ALA A 213 -0.33 -11.47 -0.86
N VAL A 214 0.28 -10.55 -1.62
CA VAL A 214 0.28 -10.56 -3.07
C VAL A 214 1.70 -10.31 -3.59
N GLY A 215 2.01 -10.90 -4.72
CA GLY A 215 3.25 -10.66 -5.45
C GLY A 215 3.07 -11.04 -6.91
N ALA A 216 3.66 -10.27 -7.81
CA ALA A 216 3.48 -10.45 -9.24
C ALA A 216 4.81 -10.33 -9.99
N HIS A 217 4.85 -10.93 -11.18
CA HIS A 217 5.78 -10.51 -12.22
C HIS A 217 5.25 -9.25 -12.89
N ALA A 218 6.09 -8.23 -12.99
CA ALA A 218 5.77 -6.97 -13.65
C ALA A 218 6.25 -6.98 -15.11
N GLN A 219 5.56 -6.25 -15.99
CA GLN A 219 6.01 -5.98 -17.35
C GLN A 219 5.53 -4.59 -17.78
N VAL A 220 6.47 -3.65 -17.90
CA VAL A 220 6.16 -2.31 -18.40
C VAL A 220 5.78 -2.41 -19.87
N LEU A 221 4.56 -2.00 -20.20
CA LEU A 221 4.02 -2.08 -21.56
C LEU A 221 4.40 -0.84 -22.36
N ASN A 222 4.33 0.34 -21.74
CA ASN A 222 4.74 1.62 -22.31
C ASN A 222 4.81 2.72 -21.24
N THR A 223 5.33 3.89 -21.64
CA THR A 223 5.26 5.14 -20.89
C THR A 223 4.66 6.22 -21.78
N THR A 224 3.60 6.86 -21.30
CA THR A 224 2.93 7.96 -21.96
C THR A 224 3.49 9.29 -21.46
N ARG A 225 3.82 10.21 -22.38
CA ARG A 225 4.20 11.59 -22.05
C ARG A 225 3.22 12.54 -22.74
N HIS A 226 2.58 13.40 -21.96
CA HIS A 226 1.77 14.49 -22.50
C HIS A 226 2.69 15.63 -22.98
N PRO A 227 2.52 16.14 -24.21
CA PRO A 227 3.29 17.30 -24.67
C PRO A 227 3.12 18.48 -23.72
N ARG A 228 4.21 19.18 -23.39
CA ARG A 228 4.11 20.48 -22.74
C ARG A 228 3.59 21.47 -23.78
N GLY A 229 2.48 22.16 -23.46
CA GLY A 229 1.97 23.27 -24.27
C GLY A 229 2.94 24.43 -24.35
#